data_AF-A0A3N0AZX2-F1
#
_entry.id   AF-A0A3N0AZX2-F1
#
_cell.length_a   1.000
_cell.length_b   1.000
_cell.length_c   1.000
_cell.angle_alpha   90.00
_cell.angle_beta   90.00
_cell.angle_gamma   90.00
#
_symmetry.space_group_name_H-M   'P 1'
#
loop_
_entity.id
_entity.type
_entity.pdbx_description
1 polymer ?
#
loop_
_entity_poly.entity_id
_entity_poly.type
_entity_poly.pdbx_seq_one_letter_code
_entity_poly.pdbx_strand_id
1 'polypeptide(L)'
;MLQGECSSYYDCYGSYARGGLIVEVADTMMDMELPYPEYSVYVSGKVVEPNKREAYVDKELEEGKAKFDAYGQFFGSDIARKVYVNASRPEADNLLVIGDSFATPCVPMLASTYHKTFVLDPRKYKGTLSDFLAENSVKDVVLIVSTPTLTSKGMANFMN
;
A
#
# COMPACT_ATOMS: atom_id res chain seq x y z
N MET A 1 -6.57 -20.39 6.40
CA MET A 1 -5.48 -19.51 6.88
C MET A 1 -4.44 -19.49 5.77
N LEU A 2 -4.07 -18.33 5.24
CA LEU A 2 -3.02 -18.25 4.21
C LEU A 2 -1.71 -18.72 4.85
N GLN A 3 -1.13 -19.80 4.33
CA GLN A 3 0.24 -20.18 4.68
C GLN A 3 1.17 -19.36 3.79
N GLY A 4 2.07 -18.60 4.41
CA GLY A 4 3.10 -17.83 3.70
C GLY A 4 4.47 -18.41 4.01
N GLU A 5 5.33 -18.42 3.01
CA GLU A 5 6.74 -18.75 3.17
C GLU A 5 7.58 -17.46 3.08
N CYS A 6 8.70 -17.43 3.80
CA CYS A 6 9.70 -16.40 3.58
C CYS A 6 10.26 -16.61 2.18
N SER A 7 9.92 -15.71 1.26
CA SER A 7 10.27 -15.91 -0.15
C SER A 7 11.70 -15.47 -0.42
N SER A 8 12.17 -14.37 0.19
CA SER A 8 13.53 -13.83 -0.03
C SER A 8 13.90 -12.70 0.94
N TYR A 9 15.21 -12.45 1.04
CA TYR A 9 15.80 -11.26 1.65
C TYR A 9 16.38 -10.36 0.55
N TYR A 10 16.13 -9.06 0.65
CA TYR A 10 16.64 -8.06 -0.30
C TYR A 10 17.49 -7.03 0.45
N ASP A 11 18.66 -6.74 -0.10
CA ASP A 11 19.45 -5.59 0.36
C ASP A 11 18.71 -4.30 -0.04
N CYS A 12 18.36 -3.50 0.96
CA CYS A 12 17.78 -2.19 0.77
C CYS A 12 18.64 -1.15 1.47
N TYR A 13 18.93 -0.05 0.79
CA TYR A 13 19.69 1.01 1.41
C TYR A 13 18.70 1.96 2.09
N GLY A 14 18.72 1.96 3.43
CA GLY A 14 17.74 2.66 4.24
C GLY A 14 17.99 4.16 4.37
N SER A 15 17.62 4.71 5.53
CA SER A 15 17.70 6.14 5.82
C SER A 15 19.12 6.71 5.69
N TYR A 16 20.16 5.91 5.95
CA TYR A 16 21.56 6.31 5.82
C TYR A 16 21.97 6.65 4.38
N ALA A 17 21.51 5.88 3.39
CA ALA A 17 21.78 6.20 1.99
C ALA A 17 20.99 7.43 1.53
N ARG A 18 19.73 7.57 1.97
CA ARG A 18 18.86 8.68 1.55
C ARG A 18 19.26 10.02 2.17
N GLY A 19 19.63 10.02 3.44
CA GLY A 19 19.96 11.24 4.19
C GLY A 19 21.45 11.60 4.18
N GLY A 20 22.33 10.59 4.17
CA GLY A 20 23.78 10.77 4.31
C GLY A 20 24.59 10.34 3.10
N LEU A 21 23.97 9.78 2.05
CA LEU A 21 24.65 9.19 0.88
C LEU A 21 25.62 8.04 1.25
N ILE A 22 25.39 7.41 2.40
CA ILE A 22 26.17 6.26 2.85
C ILE A 22 25.57 5.01 2.20
N VAL A 23 26.27 4.49 1.19
CA VAL A 23 25.85 3.30 0.40
C VAL A 23 26.73 2.07 0.68
N GLU A 24 27.56 2.13 1.71
CA GLU A 24 28.42 1.03 2.15
C GLU A 24 27.69 0.06 3.10
N VAL A 25 26.59 0.51 3.71
CA VAL A 25 25.78 -0.27 4.64
C VAL A 25 24.38 -0.42 4.05
N ALA A 26 24.00 -1.65 3.74
CA ALA A 26 22.64 -2.01 3.37
C ALA A 26 21.90 -2.56 4.60
N ASP A 27 20.62 -2.19 4.71
CA ASP A 27 19.64 -2.88 5.55
C ASP A 27 19.09 -4.09 4.78
N THR A 28 18.39 -4.98 5.48
CA THR A 28 17.73 -6.12 4.85
C THR A 28 16.22 -5.99 4.97
N MET A 29 15.52 -6.07 3.84
CA MET A 29 14.08 -6.21 3.79
C MET A 29 13.71 -7.68 3.59
N MET A 30 12.84 -8.19 4.46
CA MET A 30 12.24 -9.52 4.31
C MET A 30 10.91 -9.37 3.58
N ASP A 31 10.68 -10.27 2.62
CA ASP A 31 9.41 -10.38 1.94
C ASP A 31 8.70 -11.68 2.29
N MET A 32 7.37 -11.59 2.37
CA MET A 32 6.50 -12.75 2.46
C MET A 32 5.71 -12.87 1.17
N GLU A 33 5.74 -14.08 0.61
CA GLU A 33 4.90 -14.45 -0.51
C GLU A 33 3.67 -15.16 0.04
N LEU A 34 2.51 -14.59 -0.27
CA LEU A 34 1.22 -15.10 0.12
C LEU A 34 0.45 -15.42 -1.15
N PRO A 35 -0.27 -16.55 -1.22
CA PRO A 35 -1.04 -16.94 -2.39
C PRO A 35 -2.32 -16.09 -2.44
N TYR A 36 -2.18 -14.83 -2.87
CA TYR A 36 -3.31 -13.93 -3.00
C TYR A 36 -4.21 -14.36 -4.16
N PRO A 37 -5.54 -14.23 -4.04
CA PRO A 37 -6.43 -14.37 -5.19
C PRO A 37 -6.15 -13.25 -6.20
N GLU A 38 -6.48 -13.49 -7.47
CA GLU A 38 -6.38 -12.44 -8.48
C GLU A 38 -7.27 -11.25 -8.12
N TYR A 39 -6.67 -10.07 -8.10
CA TYR A 39 -7.35 -8.79 -7.93
C TYR A 39 -6.88 -7.80 -8.99
N SER A 40 -7.78 -6.89 -9.36
CA SER A 40 -7.42 -5.73 -10.19
C SER A 40 -7.25 -4.51 -9.30
N VAL A 41 -6.19 -3.73 -9.53
CA VAL A 41 -5.93 -2.50 -8.80
C VAL A 41 -6.20 -1.29 -9.68
N TYR A 42 -6.97 -0.34 -9.14
CA TYR A 42 -7.36 0.87 -9.83
C TYR A 42 -6.84 2.11 -9.13
N VAL A 43 -6.32 3.03 -9.94
CA VAL A 43 -5.88 4.36 -9.54
C VAL A 43 -6.49 5.37 -10.49
N SER A 44 -7.30 6.29 -9.96
CA SER A 44 -8.03 7.28 -10.78
C SER A 44 -8.78 6.64 -11.96
N GLY A 45 -9.37 5.46 -11.73
CA GLY A 45 -10.13 4.69 -12.73
C GLY A 45 -9.28 3.88 -13.73
N LYS A 46 -7.95 3.97 -13.68
CA LYS A 46 -7.06 3.20 -14.55
C LYS A 46 -6.55 1.96 -13.83
N VAL A 47 -6.51 0.83 -14.54
CA VAL A 47 -5.84 -0.38 -14.05
C VAL A 47 -4.35 -0.10 -13.95
N VAL A 48 -3.76 -0.48 -12.82
CA VAL A 48 -2.32 -0.37 -12.56
C VAL A 48 -1.82 -1.65 -11.91
N GLU A 49 -0.51 -1.86 -11.98
CA GLU A 49 0.14 -2.89 -11.17
C GLU A 49 -0.02 -2.59 -9.67
N PRO A 50 -0.26 -3.61 -8.83
CA PRO A 50 -0.48 -3.44 -7.40
C PRO A 50 0.75 -2.91 -6.67
N ASN A 51 1.92 -3.34 -7.12
CA ASN A 51 3.22 -3.03 -6.56
C ASN A 51 4.27 -3.08 -7.69
N LYS A 52 5.55 -2.99 -7.33
CA LYS A 52 6.68 -3.03 -8.26
C LYS A 52 7.66 -4.15 -7.89
N ARG A 53 7.17 -5.19 -7.20
CA ARG A 53 7.98 -6.26 -6.61
C ARG A 53 8.81 -6.95 -7.69
N GLU A 54 8.17 -7.46 -8.74
CA GLU A 54 8.85 -8.18 -9.83
C GLU A 54 9.98 -7.33 -10.45
N ALA A 55 9.66 -6.10 -10.88
CA ALA A 55 10.65 -5.17 -11.44
C ALA A 55 11.81 -4.85 -10.46
N TYR A 56 11.54 -4.80 -9.15
CA TYR A 56 12.58 -4.60 -8.13
C TYR A 56 13.49 -5.82 -7.99
N VAL A 57 12.91 -7.03 -7.97
CA VAL A 57 13.63 -8.30 -7.84
C VAL A 57 14.50 -8.57 -9.06
N ASP A 58 13.96 -8.33 -10.26
CA ASP A 58 14.66 -8.54 -11.53
C ASP A 58 15.72 -7.47 -11.82
N LYS A 59 15.89 -6.50 -10.91
CA LYS A 59 16.83 -5.37 -11.01
C LYS A 59 16.64 -4.55 -12.29
N GLU A 60 15.41 -4.49 -12.78
CA GLU A 60 15.05 -3.69 -13.95
C GLU A 60 14.93 -2.19 -13.64
N LEU A 61 15.06 -1.82 -12.37
CA LEU A 61 14.98 -0.44 -11.91
C LEU A 61 16.32 0.27 -11.95
N GLU A 62 16.30 1.55 -12.31
CA GLU A 62 17.45 2.46 -12.21
C GLU A 62 18.14 2.33 -10.84
N GLU A 63 19.43 1.97 -10.86
CA GLU A 63 20.19 1.56 -9.67
C GLU A 63 20.13 2.61 -8.56
N GLY A 64 20.15 3.90 -8.91
CA GLY A 64 19.99 5.00 -7.96
C GLY A 64 18.60 5.05 -7.30
N LYS A 65 17.52 4.80 -8.03
CA LYS A 65 16.16 4.80 -7.46
C LYS A 65 15.95 3.60 -6.54
N ALA A 66 16.45 2.43 -6.94
CA ALA A 66 16.39 1.23 -6.11
C ALA A 66 17.19 1.38 -4.81
N LYS A 67 18.33 2.10 -4.85
CA LYS A 67 19.13 2.42 -3.66
C LYS A 67 18.46 3.47 -2.75
N PHE A 68 17.96 4.58 -3.28
CA PHE A 68 17.49 5.69 -2.42
C PHE A 68 16.00 5.65 -2.03
N ASP A 69 15.20 4.82 -2.71
CA ASP A 69 13.75 4.68 -2.46
C ASP A 69 13.29 3.22 -2.59
N ALA A 70 14.04 2.28 -2.00
CA ALA A 70 13.77 0.85 -2.06
C ALA A 70 12.31 0.51 -1.69
N TYR A 71 11.78 1.12 -0.63
CA TYR A 71 10.40 0.90 -0.19
C TYR A 71 9.37 1.25 -1.27
N GLY A 72 9.43 2.47 -1.83
CA GLY A 72 8.50 2.93 -2.85
C GLY A 72 8.69 2.21 -4.19
N GLN A 73 9.91 1.75 -4.46
CA GLN A 73 10.21 0.90 -5.61
C GLN A 73 9.77 -0.56 -5.43
N PHE A 74 9.51 -1.03 -4.22
CA PHE A 74 9.04 -2.39 -3.97
C PHE A 74 7.51 -2.44 -3.83
N PHE A 75 6.97 -1.71 -2.86
CA PHE A 75 5.52 -1.70 -2.56
C PHE A 75 4.70 -0.76 -3.44
N GLY A 76 5.38 0.06 -4.25
CA GLY A 76 4.74 1.11 -5.03
C GLY A 76 4.59 2.41 -4.25
N SER A 77 4.32 3.49 -4.97
CA SER A 77 4.23 4.82 -4.39
C SER A 77 2.85 5.11 -3.79
N ASP A 78 2.88 6.13 -2.95
CA ASP A 78 1.78 6.57 -2.11
C ASP A 78 0.88 7.54 -2.87
N ILE A 79 -0.42 7.24 -2.95
CA ILE A 79 -1.40 7.98 -3.76
C ILE A 79 -2.66 8.26 -2.96
N ALA A 80 -3.44 9.26 -3.38
CA ALA A 80 -4.63 9.69 -2.64
C ALA A 80 -5.72 8.59 -2.51
N ARG A 81 -5.90 7.77 -3.55
CA ARG A 81 -6.92 6.71 -3.59
C ARG A 81 -6.47 5.52 -4.44
N LYS A 82 -6.45 4.31 -3.86
CA LYS A 82 -6.38 3.01 -4.57
C LYS A 82 -7.67 2.23 -4.36
N VAL A 83 -8.06 1.41 -5.32
CA VAL A 83 -9.16 0.45 -5.17
C VAL A 83 -8.69 -0.91 -5.63
N TYR A 84 -8.79 -1.90 -4.77
CA TYR A 84 -8.56 -3.31 -5.10
C TYR A 84 -9.92 -3.97 -5.31
N VAL A 85 -10.08 -4.69 -6.41
CA VAL A 85 -11.29 -5.44 -6.73
C VAL A 85 -10.94 -6.91 -6.86
N ASN A 86 -11.45 -7.71 -5.94
CA ASN A 86 -11.27 -9.16 -5.91
C ASN A 86 -12.46 -9.82 -6.64
N ALA A 87 -12.22 -10.19 -7.90
CA ALA A 87 -13.23 -10.79 -8.76
C ALA A 87 -13.67 -12.20 -8.28
N SER A 88 -12.84 -12.87 -7.48
CA SER A 88 -13.17 -14.20 -6.92
C SER A 88 -14.19 -14.15 -5.78
N ARG A 89 -14.50 -12.96 -5.27
CA ARG A 89 -15.41 -12.74 -4.13
C ARG A 89 -16.43 -11.62 -4.40
N PRO A 90 -17.31 -11.76 -5.40
CA PRO A 90 -18.29 -10.72 -5.74
C PRO A 90 -19.33 -10.45 -4.64
N GLU A 91 -19.64 -11.46 -3.83
CA GLU A 91 -20.64 -11.39 -2.76
C GLU A 91 -20.07 -10.97 -1.39
N ALA A 92 -18.76 -10.78 -1.29
CA ALA A 92 -18.13 -10.36 -0.04
C ALA A 92 -18.38 -8.87 0.22
N ASP A 93 -18.27 -8.46 1.49
CA ASP A 93 -18.41 -7.06 1.86
C ASP A 93 -17.28 -6.19 1.30
N ASN A 94 -17.43 -4.87 1.37
CA ASN A 94 -16.39 -3.92 1.01
C ASN A 94 -15.71 -3.34 2.26
N LEU A 95 -14.41 -3.11 2.15
CA LEU A 95 -13.54 -2.54 3.18
C LEU A 95 -13.05 -1.16 2.78
N LEU A 96 -13.03 -0.22 3.72
CA LEU A 96 -12.24 1.01 3.63
C LEU A 96 -11.01 0.91 4.53
N VAL A 97 -9.84 1.09 3.94
CA VAL A 97 -8.56 1.29 4.63
C VAL A 97 -8.25 2.78 4.60
N ILE A 98 -8.27 3.42 5.76
CA ILE A 98 -7.70 4.76 5.96
C ILE A 98 -6.22 4.51 6.28
N GLY A 99 -5.33 4.84 5.36
CA GLY A 99 -3.94 4.40 5.48
C GLY A 99 -2.94 5.29 4.77
N ASP A 100 -1.73 5.37 5.34
CA ASP A 100 -0.56 5.94 4.68
C ASP A 100 0.37 4.83 4.17
N SER A 101 1.64 5.16 3.95
CA SER A 101 2.65 4.17 3.55
C SER A 101 2.66 2.93 4.47
N PHE A 102 2.36 3.06 5.78
CA PHE A 102 2.35 1.91 6.71
C PHE A 102 1.29 0.85 6.37
N ALA A 103 0.19 1.24 5.73
CA ALA A 103 -0.87 0.30 5.35
C ALA A 103 -0.48 -0.54 4.14
N THR A 104 0.33 0.00 3.22
CA THR A 104 0.58 -0.56 1.88
C THR A 104 0.91 -2.06 1.87
N PRO A 105 1.83 -2.57 2.73
CA PRO A 105 2.18 -3.98 2.72
C PRO A 105 1.05 -4.90 3.18
N CYS A 106 0.13 -4.39 4.01
CA CYS A 106 -0.99 -5.14 4.57
C CYS A 106 -2.21 -5.18 3.63
N VAL A 107 -2.32 -4.22 2.72
CA VAL A 107 -3.51 -4.08 1.86
C VAL A 107 -3.78 -5.31 0.99
N PRO A 108 -2.80 -5.93 0.29
CA PRO A 108 -3.07 -7.13 -0.51
C PRO A 108 -3.70 -8.27 0.31
N MET A 109 -3.22 -8.47 1.54
CA MET A 109 -3.79 -9.45 2.46
C MET A 109 -5.24 -9.11 2.83
N LEU A 110 -5.54 -7.85 3.15
CA LEU A 110 -6.91 -7.42 3.42
C LEU A 110 -7.79 -7.56 2.17
N ALA A 111 -7.33 -7.13 1.01
CA ALA A 111 -8.05 -7.23 -0.26
C ALA A 111 -8.37 -8.68 -0.67
N SER A 112 -7.56 -9.65 -0.20
CA SER A 112 -7.84 -11.07 -0.43
C SER A 112 -9.14 -11.57 0.21
N THR A 113 -9.66 -10.88 1.24
CA THR A 113 -10.84 -11.32 1.99
C THR A 113 -12.14 -10.60 1.64
N TYR A 114 -12.07 -9.39 1.08
CA TYR A 114 -13.22 -8.53 0.73
C TYR A 114 -13.48 -8.51 -0.78
N HIS A 115 -14.65 -8.02 -1.20
CA HIS A 115 -14.93 -7.81 -2.64
C HIS A 115 -14.17 -6.59 -3.17
N LYS A 116 -14.41 -5.42 -2.57
CA LYS A 116 -13.65 -4.20 -2.85
C LYS A 116 -12.93 -3.73 -1.60
N THR A 117 -11.68 -3.35 -1.76
CA THR A 117 -10.91 -2.66 -0.73
C THR A 117 -10.49 -1.29 -1.24
N PHE A 118 -11.09 -0.26 -0.65
CA PHE A 118 -10.73 1.12 -0.89
C PHE A 118 -9.58 1.50 0.03
N VAL A 119 -8.56 2.19 -0.49
CA VAL A 119 -7.46 2.72 0.32
C VAL A 119 -7.42 4.22 0.09
N LEU A 120 -7.55 4.99 1.17
CA LEU A 120 -7.49 6.44 1.15
C LEU A 120 -6.35 6.93 2.05
N ASP A 121 -5.47 7.76 1.50
CA ASP A 121 -4.48 8.51 2.29
C ASP A 121 -5.11 9.84 2.74
N PRO A 122 -5.39 10.02 4.04
CA PRO A 122 -6.05 11.22 4.56
C PRO A 122 -5.21 12.49 4.37
N ARG A 123 -3.91 12.38 4.09
CA ARG A 123 -3.04 13.54 3.82
C ARG A 123 -3.24 14.11 2.42
N LYS A 124 -3.74 13.29 1.49
CA LYS A 124 -3.81 13.62 0.05
C LYS A 124 -5.24 13.65 -0.47
N TYR A 125 -6.10 12.80 0.08
CA TYR A 125 -7.52 12.78 -0.26
C TYR A 125 -8.19 14.11 0.10
N LYS A 126 -9.09 14.59 -0.76
CA LYS A 126 -9.69 15.93 -0.65
C LYS A 126 -11.14 15.92 -0.18
N GLY A 127 -11.76 14.74 -0.06
CA GLY A 127 -13.10 14.59 0.50
C GLY A 127 -13.05 14.22 1.98
N THR A 128 -14.23 14.10 2.57
CA THR A 128 -14.40 13.68 3.98
C THR A 128 -14.72 12.18 4.05
N LEU A 129 -14.55 11.58 5.23
CA LEU A 129 -14.96 10.21 5.51
C LEU A 129 -16.47 10.03 5.30
N SER A 130 -17.25 10.99 5.79
CA SER A 130 -18.71 10.98 5.67
C SER A 130 -19.17 10.98 4.22
N ASP A 131 -18.58 11.84 3.37
CA ASP A 131 -18.89 11.87 1.93
C ASP A 131 -18.55 10.54 1.27
N PHE A 132 -17.37 10.00 1.59
CA PHE A 132 -16.93 8.74 1.02
C PHE A 132 -17.87 7.58 1.38
N LEU A 133 -18.29 7.49 2.65
CA LEU A 133 -19.20 6.45 3.12
C LEU A 133 -20.64 6.62 2.60
N ALA A 134 -21.07 7.86 2.30
CA ALA A 134 -22.36 8.10 1.67
C ALA A 134 -22.40 7.61 0.22
N GLU A 135 -21.27 7.68 -0.50
CA GLU A 135 -21.16 7.28 -1.91
C GLU A 135 -20.79 5.81 -2.11
N ASN A 136 -20.19 5.16 -1.11
CA ASN A 136 -19.65 3.81 -1.23
C ASN A 136 -20.23 2.92 -0.12
N SER A 137 -20.87 1.81 -0.50
CA SER A 137 -21.30 0.80 0.46
C SER A 137 -20.07 0.10 1.04
N VAL A 138 -19.70 0.47 2.26
CA VAL A 138 -18.58 -0.06 3.03
C VAL A 138 -19.15 -0.63 4.33
N LYS A 139 -18.76 -1.87 4.66
CA LYS A 139 -19.17 -2.51 5.91
C LYS A 139 -18.17 -2.25 7.03
N ASP A 140 -16.89 -2.41 6.69
CA ASP A 140 -15.80 -2.35 7.65
C ASP A 140 -14.85 -1.20 7.30
N VAL A 141 -14.35 -0.53 8.34
CA VAL A 141 -13.35 0.53 8.22
C VAL A 141 -12.17 0.16 9.10
N VAL A 142 -10.96 0.19 8.54
CA VAL A 142 -9.72 -0.03 9.27
C VAL A 142 -8.79 1.17 9.12
N LEU A 143 -8.14 1.54 10.22
CA LEU A 143 -7.20 2.65 10.28
C LEU A 143 -5.79 2.08 10.51
N ILE A 144 -4.90 2.26 9.53
CA ILE A 144 -3.49 1.85 9.62
C ILE A 144 -2.63 3.03 9.16
N VAL A 145 -2.25 3.87 10.11
CA VAL A 145 -1.48 5.09 9.83
C VAL A 145 -0.35 5.25 10.84
N SER A 146 0.71 5.93 10.41
CA SER A 146 1.74 6.40 11.33
C SER A 146 1.21 7.50 12.26
N THR A 147 1.86 7.69 13.41
CA THR A 147 1.51 8.76 14.37
C THR A 147 1.50 10.16 13.74
N PRO A 148 2.47 10.55 12.88
CA PRO A 148 2.43 11.86 12.22
C PRO A 148 1.21 12.03 11.30
N THR A 149 0.79 10.97 10.60
CA THR A 149 -0.41 11.02 9.77
C THR A 149 -1.66 11.16 10.64
N LEU A 150 -1.73 10.41 11.73
CA LEU A 150 -2.86 10.44 12.67
C LEU A 150 -3.10 11.83 13.26
N THR A 151 -2.03 12.57 13.60
CA THR A 151 -2.12 13.91 14.18
C THR A 151 -2.09 15.03 13.13
N SER A 152 -2.06 14.69 11.84
CA SER A 152 -1.95 15.67 10.77
C SER A 152 -3.23 16.48 10.56
N LYS A 153 -3.08 17.69 10.01
CA LYS A 153 -4.23 18.48 9.51
C LYS A 153 -5.01 17.75 8.42
N GLY A 154 -4.34 16.93 7.61
CA GLY A 154 -5.00 16.12 6.58
C GLY A 154 -5.99 15.14 7.19
N MET A 155 -5.58 14.42 8.23
CA MET A 155 -6.47 13.56 9.00
C MET A 155 -7.63 14.34 9.64
N ALA A 156 -7.35 15.47 10.28
CA ALA A 156 -8.41 16.31 10.85
C ALA A 156 -9.43 16.75 9.78
N ASN A 157 -8.99 17.17 8.61
CA ASN A 157 -9.88 17.56 7.51
C ASN A 157 -10.62 16.38 6.89
N PHE A 158 -10.01 15.18 6.89
CA PHE A 158 -10.66 13.97 6.39
C PHE A 158 -11.80 13.51 7.31
N MET A 159 -11.67 13.71 8.62
CA MET A 159 -12.65 13.26 9.61
C MET A 159 -13.82 14.22 9.83
N ASN A 160 -13.69 15.49 9.45
CA ASN A 160 -14.72 16.54 9.57
C ASN A 160 -15.45 16.72 8.25
#